data_AF-A0A433Y6D5-F1
#
_entry.id   AF-A0A433Y6D5-F1
#
_cell.length_a   1.000
_cell.length_b   1.000
_cell.length_c   1.000
_cell.angle_alpha   90.00
_cell.angle_beta   90.00
_cell.angle_gamma   90.00
#
_symmetry.space_group_name_H-M   'P 1'
#
loop_
_entity.id
_entity.type
_entity.pdbx_description
1 polymer ?
#
loop_
_entity_poly.entity_id
_entity_poly.type
_entity_poly.pdbx_seq_one_letter_code
_entity_poly.pdbx_strand_id
1 'polypeptide(L)'
;MKRRIALIIILFIVLVAAGIIRFYKNLSPEIKPTDLVIESTIQKLDDDLFIIEMQVNRKADDNYSNFVYPLVSGLGNISFIEEDNLYSPSSVGDDSESHELLLNNFTFKQLNYDLNGFSIPSNKGIYKMKFTLRKFDDFQEIKDPHIYYIHKEKRFGKTLNWIEKFDVEILE
;
A
#
# COMPACT_ATOMS: atom_id res chain seq x y z
N MET A 1 -39.93 -29.70 -29.78
CA MET A 1 -38.89 -30.37 -28.96
C MET A 1 -37.50 -29.76 -29.15
N LYS A 2 -36.95 -29.70 -30.37
CA LYS A 2 -35.62 -29.11 -30.66
C LYS A 2 -35.40 -27.68 -30.14
N ARG A 3 -36.40 -26.79 -30.28
CA ARG A 3 -36.37 -25.42 -29.73
C ARG A 3 -36.30 -25.37 -28.20
N ARG A 4 -36.96 -26.29 -27.49
CA ARG A 4 -36.93 -26.34 -26.02
C ARG A 4 -35.57 -26.85 -25.51
N ILE A 5 -34.99 -27.84 -26.20
CA ILE A 5 -33.64 -28.35 -25.90
C ILE A 5 -32.58 -27.25 -26.14
N ALA A 6 -32.69 -26.51 -27.25
CA ALA A 6 -31.78 -25.40 -27.52
C ALA A 6 -31.83 -24.30 -26.44
N LEU A 7 -33.02 -23.95 -25.94
CA LEU A 7 -33.16 -22.97 -24.86
C LEU A 7 -32.52 -23.44 -23.54
N ILE A 8 -32.66 -24.73 -23.20
CA ILE A 8 -32.02 -25.29 -22.00
C ILE A 8 -30.50 -25.26 -22.11
N ILE A 9 -29.95 -25.60 -23.28
CA ILE A 9 -28.50 -25.55 -23.53
C ILE A 9 -27.98 -24.11 -23.44
N ILE A 10 -28.68 -23.13 -24.03
CA ILE A 10 -28.30 -21.72 -23.95
C ILE A 10 -28.33 -21.25 -22.48
N LEU A 11 -29.37 -21.58 -21.72
CA LEU A 11 -29.46 -21.21 -20.31
C LEU A 11 -28.32 -21.83 -19.49
N PHE A 12 -27.98 -23.09 -19.75
CA PHE A 12 -26.85 -23.76 -19.10
C PHE A 12 -25.52 -23.06 -19.41
N ILE A 13 -25.26 -22.72 -20.68
CA ILE A 13 -24.05 -21.99 -21.07
C ILE A 13 -23.98 -20.62 -20.40
N VAL A 14 -25.11 -19.88 -20.34
CA VAL A 14 -25.17 -18.57 -19.66
C VAL A 14 -24.88 -18.72 -18.16
N LEU A 15 -25.42 -19.74 -17.50
CA LEU A 15 -25.16 -20.01 -16.08
C LEU A 15 -23.70 -20.39 -15.83
N VAL A 16 -23.12 -21.24 -16.67
CA VAL A 16 -21.70 -21.63 -16.58
C VAL A 16 -20.80 -20.41 -16.79
N ALA A 17 -21.07 -19.60 -17.83
CA ALA A 17 -20.32 -18.38 -18.10
C ALA A 17 -20.41 -17.37 -16.94
N ALA A 18 -21.61 -17.17 -16.39
CA ALA A 18 -21.80 -16.31 -15.21
C ALA A 18 -21.05 -16.84 -13.98
N GLY A 19 -21.05 -18.16 -13.77
CA GLY A 19 -20.29 -18.82 -12.71
C GLY A 19 -18.79 -18.61 -12.85
N ILE A 20 -18.25 -18.79 -14.06
CA ILE A 20 -16.84 -18.56 -14.38
C ILE A 20 -16.45 -17.10 -14.16
N ILE A 21 -17.24 -16.14 -14.67
CA ILE A 21 -16.98 -14.70 -14.50
C ILE A 21 -16.97 -14.33 -13.01
N ARG A 22 -17.93 -14.83 -12.24
CA ARG A 22 -18.00 -14.58 -10.79
C ARG A 22 -16.79 -15.17 -10.07
N PHE A 23 -16.36 -16.36 -10.46
CA PHE A 23 -15.17 -17.01 -9.91
C PHE A 23 -13.90 -16.21 -10.20
N TYR A 24 -13.69 -15.75 -11.44
CA TYR A 24 -12.53 -14.93 -11.80
C TYR A 24 -12.52 -13.57 -11.10
N LYS A 25 -13.67 -12.89 -11.03
CA LYS A 25 -13.79 -11.64 -10.26
C LYS A 25 -13.43 -11.82 -8.79
N ASN A 26 -13.77 -12.96 -8.20
CA ASN A 26 -13.45 -13.29 -6.82
C ASN A 26 -11.98 -13.70 -6.58
N LEU A 27 -11.22 -13.94 -7.65
CA LEU A 27 -9.79 -14.27 -7.59
C LEU A 27 -8.87 -13.08 -7.90
N SER A 28 -9.44 -11.90 -8.10
CA SER A 28 -8.69 -10.67 -8.34
C SER A 28 -8.83 -9.73 -7.14
N PRO A 29 -7.76 -9.00 -6.77
CA PRO A 29 -7.81 -7.94 -5.76
C PRO A 29 -8.98 -6.98 -5.96
N GLU A 30 -9.62 -6.51 -4.86
CA GLU A 30 -10.63 -5.44 -4.91
C GLU A 30 -10.06 -4.16 -5.50
N ILE A 31 -8.84 -3.83 -5.08
CA ILE A 31 -8.10 -2.66 -5.56
C ILE A 31 -6.86 -3.07 -6.33
N LYS A 32 -6.55 -2.30 -7.37
CA LYS A 32 -5.36 -2.49 -8.21
C LYS A 32 -4.35 -1.37 -7.97
N PRO A 33 -3.08 -1.56 -8.35
CA PRO A 33 -2.08 -0.49 -8.30
C PRO A 33 -2.54 0.82 -8.97
N THR A 34 -3.27 0.74 -10.09
CA THR A 34 -3.80 1.92 -10.82
C THR A 34 -4.84 2.74 -10.05
N ASP A 35 -5.44 2.16 -9.02
CA ASP A 35 -6.44 2.79 -8.16
C ASP A 35 -5.79 3.59 -7.01
N LEU A 36 -4.46 3.56 -6.92
CA LEU A 36 -3.66 4.23 -5.90
C LEU A 36 -2.66 5.18 -6.55
N VAL A 37 -2.60 6.41 -6.05
CA VAL A 37 -1.52 7.35 -6.37
C VAL A 37 -0.98 7.87 -5.05
N ILE A 38 0.32 7.73 -4.82
CA ILE A 38 1.01 8.32 -3.68
C ILE A 38 2.02 9.31 -4.20
N GLU A 39 1.90 10.55 -3.72
CA GLU A 39 2.84 11.63 -3.96
C GLU A 39 3.48 11.97 -2.62
N SER A 40 4.80 12.11 -2.58
CA SER A 40 5.51 12.35 -1.33
C SER A 40 6.78 13.16 -1.55
N THR A 41 7.04 14.05 -0.62
CA THR A 41 8.27 14.84 -0.54
C THR A 41 8.98 14.58 0.78
N ILE A 42 10.29 14.72 0.81
CA ILE A 42 11.12 14.71 2.02
C ILE A 42 11.99 15.95 2.05
N GLN A 43 12.04 16.61 3.21
CA GLN A 43 12.90 17.78 3.43
C GLN A 43 13.55 17.69 4.81
N LYS A 44 14.74 18.28 4.95
CA LYS A 44 15.42 18.39 6.24
C LYS A 44 14.72 19.45 7.09
N LEU A 45 14.27 19.08 8.29
CA LEU A 45 13.68 20.03 9.24
C LEU A 45 14.74 20.52 10.25
N ASP A 46 15.59 19.60 10.71
CA ASP A 46 16.69 19.86 11.65
C ASP A 46 17.83 18.86 11.39
N ASP A 47 18.94 18.94 12.12
CA ASP A 47 20.12 18.09 11.94
C ASP A 47 19.82 16.58 12.05
N ASP A 48 18.90 16.21 12.94
CA ASP A 48 18.51 14.82 13.18
C ASP A 48 17.08 14.49 12.71
N LEU A 49 16.37 15.45 12.11
CA LEU A 49 14.96 15.32 11.80
C LEU A 49 14.64 15.68 10.35
N PHE A 50 13.96 14.75 9.69
CA PHE A 50 13.44 14.91 8.34
C PHE A 50 11.93 14.86 8.41
N ILE A 51 11.28 15.63 7.56
CA ILE A 51 9.83 15.68 7.48
C ILE A 51 9.39 15.21 6.10
N ILE A 52 8.41 14.31 6.11
CA ILE A 52 7.76 13.78 4.92
C ILE A 52 6.35 14.35 4.87
N GLU A 53 6.02 14.95 3.74
CA GLU A 53 4.64 15.30 3.38
C GLU A 53 4.18 14.30 2.32
N MET A 54 3.08 13.60 2.60
CA MET A 54 2.55 12.58 1.71
C MET A 54 1.08 12.82 1.42
N GLN A 55 0.69 12.69 0.16
CA GLN A 55 -0.68 12.67 -0.30
C GLN A 55 -1.00 11.31 -0.91
N VAL A 56 -2.02 10.66 -0.36
CA VAL A 56 -2.53 9.38 -0.86
C VAL A 56 -3.88 9.61 -1.51
N ASN A 57 -3.98 9.34 -2.80
CA ASN A 57 -5.23 9.39 -3.56
C ASN A 57 -5.69 7.97 -3.88
N ARG A 58 -6.75 7.54 -3.19
CA ARG A 58 -7.43 6.25 -3.40
C ARG A 58 -8.67 6.45 -4.26
N LYS A 59 -8.72 5.79 -5.41
CA LYS A 59 -9.83 5.88 -6.37
C LYS A 59 -10.92 4.83 -6.14
N ALA A 60 -10.66 3.84 -5.28
CA ALA A 60 -11.57 2.76 -4.96
C ALA A 60 -11.57 2.45 -3.46
N ASP A 61 -12.72 2.00 -2.97
CA ASP A 61 -12.90 1.47 -1.62
C ASP A 61 -12.43 0.01 -1.57
N ASP A 62 -11.87 -0.43 -0.44
CA ASP A 62 -11.74 -1.85 -0.08
C ASP A 62 -12.16 -2.08 1.38
N ASN A 63 -12.15 -3.33 1.82
CA ASN A 63 -12.43 -3.71 3.21
C ASN A 63 -11.22 -4.32 3.92
N TYR A 64 -10.01 -4.05 3.41
CA TYR A 64 -8.80 -4.71 3.85
C TYR A 64 -7.80 -3.72 4.44
N SER A 65 -6.98 -4.22 5.35
CA SER A 65 -5.90 -3.42 5.94
C SER A 65 -4.77 -3.27 4.93
N ASN A 66 -4.44 -2.02 4.63
CA ASN A 66 -3.37 -1.67 3.72
C ASN A 66 -2.29 -0.91 4.47
N PHE A 67 -1.04 -1.28 4.23
CA PHE A 67 0.10 -0.71 4.95
C PHE A 67 1.01 0.08 4.02
N VAL A 68 1.59 1.13 4.57
CA VAL A 68 2.59 1.98 3.93
C VAL A 68 3.88 1.92 4.74
N TYR A 69 5.00 1.71 4.07
CA TYR A 69 6.34 1.62 4.64
C TYR A 69 7.23 2.69 4.00
N PRO A 70 7.54 3.80 4.70
CA PRO A 70 8.51 4.77 4.23
C PRO A 70 9.93 4.24 4.46
N LEU A 71 10.60 3.81 3.38
CA LEU A 71 11.95 3.27 3.44
C LEU A 71 12.95 4.31 2.96
N VAL A 72 13.66 4.89 3.92
CA VAL A 72 14.77 5.82 3.66
C VAL A 72 15.98 5.33 4.43
N SER A 73 17.07 5.04 3.74
CA SER A 73 18.25 4.41 4.37
C SER A 73 18.82 5.32 5.44
N GLY A 74 19.01 4.79 6.65
CA GLY A 74 19.54 5.54 7.79
C GLY A 74 18.55 6.49 8.46
N LEU A 75 17.27 6.50 8.05
CA LEU A 75 16.20 7.25 8.72
C LEU A 75 15.10 6.28 9.21
N GLY A 76 14.48 6.62 10.33
CA GLY A 76 13.41 5.80 10.92
C GLY A 76 12.64 6.52 12.01
N ASN A 77 12.04 5.78 12.95
CA ASN A 77 11.28 6.29 14.08
C ASN A 77 10.17 7.27 13.66
N ILE A 78 9.22 6.77 12.88
CA ILE A 78 8.09 7.54 12.34
C ILE A 78 7.31 8.22 13.48
N SER A 79 7.14 9.53 13.38
CA SER A 79 6.27 10.30 14.28
C SER A 79 5.37 11.23 13.48
N PHE A 80 4.05 11.06 13.61
CA PHE A 80 3.05 11.87 12.91
C PHE A 80 2.93 13.28 13.51
N ILE A 81 2.63 14.25 12.64
CA ILE A 81 2.30 15.62 13.01
C ILE A 81 0.77 15.77 12.91
N GLU A 82 0.14 16.10 14.04
CA GLU A 82 -1.31 16.28 14.12
C GLU A 82 -1.68 17.72 13.79
N GLU A 83 -2.40 17.91 12.69
CA GLU A 83 -2.97 19.19 12.24
C GLU A 83 -4.40 18.97 11.73
N ASP A 84 -5.26 19.99 11.79
CA ASP A 84 -6.72 19.90 11.53
C ASP A 84 -7.13 19.38 10.13
N ASN A 85 -6.19 19.24 9.19
CA ASN A 85 -6.45 18.76 7.83
C ASN A 85 -5.55 17.58 7.42
N LEU A 86 -4.82 16.99 8.36
CA LEU A 86 -3.95 15.86 8.11
C LEU A 86 -4.54 14.59 8.70
N TYR A 87 -4.46 13.52 7.93
CA TYR A 87 -4.72 12.18 8.41
C TYR A 87 -3.53 11.70 9.25
N SER A 88 -3.83 11.31 10.49
CA SER A 88 -2.90 10.60 11.36
C SER A 88 -3.37 9.15 11.52
N PRO A 89 -2.55 8.14 11.18
CA PRO A 89 -2.87 6.75 11.43
C PRO A 89 -3.07 6.48 12.92
N SER A 90 -3.96 5.55 13.24
CA SER A 90 -4.21 5.13 14.63
C SER A 90 -3.05 4.35 15.25
N SER A 91 -2.14 3.82 14.43
CA SER A 91 -0.96 3.07 14.89
C SER A 91 0.16 3.07 13.87
N VAL A 92 1.38 3.10 14.40
CA VAL A 92 2.64 2.88 13.67
C VAL A 92 3.26 1.60 14.19
N GLY A 93 3.75 0.76 13.30
CA GLY A 93 4.43 -0.46 13.67
C GLY A 93 4.58 -1.43 12.51
N ASP A 94 4.88 -2.67 12.86
CA ASP A 94 5.13 -3.74 11.92
C ASP A 94 3.98 -4.76 11.96
N ASP A 95 3.33 -5.02 10.82
CA ASP A 95 2.30 -6.06 10.71
C ASP A 95 2.85 -7.49 10.49
N SER A 96 4.18 -7.66 10.51
CA SER A 96 4.94 -8.91 10.32
C SER A 96 4.72 -9.59 8.97
N GLU A 97 3.48 -9.88 8.59
CA GLU A 97 3.12 -10.48 7.30
C GLU A 97 3.51 -9.57 6.12
N SER A 98 3.21 -8.26 6.19
CA SER A 98 3.59 -7.31 5.12
C SER A 98 5.09 -7.01 5.12
N HIS A 99 5.73 -7.01 6.29
CA HIS A 99 7.17 -6.94 6.40
C HIS A 99 7.84 -8.15 5.75
N GLU A 100 7.37 -9.37 5.98
CA GLU A 100 7.88 -10.55 5.26
C GLU A 100 7.66 -10.44 3.74
N LEU A 101 6.51 -9.94 3.29
CA LEU A 101 6.26 -9.70 1.87
C LEU A 101 7.27 -8.70 1.28
N LEU A 102 7.57 -7.64 2.03
CA LEU A 102 8.56 -6.64 1.66
C LEU A 102 9.94 -7.31 1.55
N LEU A 103 10.41 -8.01 2.58
CA LEU A 103 11.72 -8.69 2.59
C LEU A 103 11.88 -9.72 1.47
N ASN A 104 10.81 -10.44 1.11
CA ASN A 104 10.87 -11.45 0.07
C ASN A 104 10.88 -10.85 -1.35
N ASN A 105 10.32 -9.66 -1.54
CA ASN A 105 10.27 -8.99 -2.85
C ASN A 105 11.50 -8.12 -3.12
N PHE A 106 12.28 -7.76 -2.09
CA PHE A 106 13.42 -6.86 -2.24
C PHE A 106 14.67 -7.41 -1.57
N THR A 107 15.82 -7.21 -2.23
CA THR A 107 17.12 -7.56 -1.66
C THR A 107 17.60 -6.42 -0.76
N PHE A 108 17.07 -6.30 0.46
CA PHE A 108 17.51 -5.30 1.45
C PHE A 108 18.90 -5.54 2.05
N LYS A 109 19.74 -6.37 1.40
CA LYS A 109 20.87 -7.07 2.03
C LYS A 109 21.98 -6.19 2.61
N GLN A 110 21.92 -4.86 2.51
CA GLN A 110 23.00 -3.97 2.97
C GLN A 110 22.54 -2.60 3.54
N LEU A 111 21.26 -2.36 3.77
CA LEU A 111 20.76 -1.02 4.11
C LEU A 111 20.07 -0.99 5.48
N ASN A 112 20.44 0.00 6.29
CA ASN A 112 19.90 0.23 7.63
C ASN A 112 18.52 0.91 7.51
N TYR A 113 17.50 0.10 7.25
CA TYR A 113 16.12 0.57 7.14
C TYR A 113 15.36 0.34 8.43
N ASP A 114 14.57 1.33 8.82
CA ASP A 114 13.45 1.08 9.73
C ASP A 114 12.30 0.43 8.95
N LEU A 115 11.88 -0.75 9.40
CA LEU A 115 10.80 -1.51 8.77
C LEU A 115 9.46 -1.30 9.48
N ASN A 116 9.32 -0.19 10.20
CA ASN A 116 8.03 0.29 10.69
C ASN A 116 7.21 0.91 9.56
N GLY A 117 5.93 0.57 9.54
CA GLY A 117 4.94 1.15 8.63
C GLY A 117 3.72 1.66 9.38
N PHE A 118 2.69 1.99 8.64
CA PHE A 118 1.41 2.42 9.21
C PHE A 118 0.26 2.10 8.26
N SER A 119 -0.94 1.98 8.82
CA SER A 119 -2.14 1.72 8.05
C SER A 119 -2.72 2.99 7.44
N ILE A 120 -3.21 2.90 6.20
CA ILE A 120 -3.98 3.97 5.57
C ILE A 120 -5.47 3.63 5.50
N PRO A 121 -6.37 4.62 5.32
CA PRO A 121 -7.80 4.36 5.22
C PRO A 121 -8.13 3.46 4.02
N SER A 122 -9.07 2.53 4.22
CA SER A 122 -9.56 1.63 3.16
C SER A 122 -10.50 2.32 2.18
N ASN A 123 -11.14 3.42 2.60
CA ASN A 123 -12.10 4.18 1.80
C ASN A 123 -11.41 5.01 0.71
N LYS A 124 -12.09 5.22 -0.41
CA LYS A 124 -11.71 6.15 -1.45
C LYS A 124 -11.65 7.58 -0.91
N GLY A 125 -10.72 8.37 -1.42
CA GLY A 125 -10.51 9.73 -0.97
C GLY A 125 -9.07 10.19 -1.16
N ILE A 126 -8.83 11.44 -0.79
CA ILE A 126 -7.50 12.04 -0.76
C ILE A 126 -7.13 12.27 0.70
N TYR A 127 -6.03 11.67 1.13
CA TYR A 127 -5.53 11.73 2.49
C TYR A 127 -4.16 12.37 2.47
N LYS A 128 -4.07 13.56 3.08
CA LYS A 128 -2.79 14.24 3.29
C LYS A 128 -2.27 13.86 4.65
N MET A 129 -0.98 13.61 4.77
CA MET A 129 -0.34 13.30 6.03
C MET A 129 1.06 13.88 6.08
N LYS A 130 1.51 14.11 7.30
CA LYS A 130 2.82 14.68 7.59
C LYS A 130 3.41 13.95 8.76
N PHE A 131 4.63 13.48 8.60
CA PHE A 131 5.33 12.74 9.64
C PHE A 131 6.82 13.01 9.55
N THR A 132 7.52 12.71 10.63
CA THR A 132 8.96 12.89 10.72
C THR A 132 9.67 11.56 10.78
N LEU A 133 10.88 11.53 10.22
CA LEU A 133 11.85 10.47 10.40
C LEU A 133 13.07 11.04 11.12
N ARG A 134 13.60 10.29 12.08
CA ARG A 134 14.82 10.62 12.80
C ARG A 134 16.01 9.91 12.16
N LYS A 135 17.13 10.61 12.14
CA LYS A 135 18.44 10.11 11.73
C LYS A 135 18.94 8.96 12.63
N PHE A 136 19.50 7.92 12.03
CA PHE A 136 20.32 6.91 12.71
C PHE A 136 21.81 7.29 12.71
N ASP A 137 22.59 6.72 13.63
CA ASP A 137 24.00 7.09 13.86
C ASP A 137 24.88 6.98 12.59
N ASP A 138 24.55 6.09 11.66
CA ASP A 138 25.30 5.82 10.43
C ASP A 138 24.82 6.61 9.21
N PHE A 139 23.80 7.46 9.35
CA PHE A 139 23.26 8.23 8.23
C PHE A 139 24.22 9.34 7.76
N GLN A 140 24.44 9.36 6.45
CA GLN A 140 25.28 10.37 5.78
C GLN A 140 24.46 11.33 4.91
N GLU A 141 23.61 10.79 4.05
CA GLU A 141 22.79 11.54 3.11
C GLU A 141 21.55 10.72 2.72
N ILE A 142 20.50 11.40 2.25
CA ILE A 142 19.31 10.73 1.71
C ILE A 142 19.69 10.12 0.36
N LYS A 143 19.53 8.79 0.24
CA LYS A 143 19.70 8.07 -1.03
C LYS A 143 18.42 7.31 -1.36
N ASP A 144 17.93 7.54 -2.56
CA ASP A 144 16.79 6.84 -3.17
C ASP A 144 15.65 6.58 -2.15
N PRO A 145 15.03 7.65 -1.60
CA PRO A 145 13.94 7.50 -0.64
C PRO A 145 12.69 6.97 -1.34
N HIS A 146 12.05 5.96 -0.75
CA HIS A 146 10.87 5.33 -1.33
C HIS A 146 9.78 5.10 -0.31
N ILE A 147 8.55 5.07 -0.80
CA ILE A 147 7.39 4.62 -0.05
C ILE A 147 6.86 3.36 -0.70
N TYR A 148 6.73 2.29 0.11
CA TYR A 148 6.16 1.04 -0.32
C TYR A 148 4.75 0.90 0.19
N TYR A 149 3.82 0.66 -0.73
CA TYR A 149 2.46 0.31 -0.39
C TYR A 149 2.26 -1.19 -0.52
N ILE A 150 1.64 -1.80 0.48
CA ILE A 150 1.36 -3.24 0.51
C ILE A 150 -0.15 -3.43 0.65
N HIS A 151 -0.74 -4.04 -0.38
CA HIS A 151 -2.11 -4.53 -0.34
C HIS A 151 -2.13 -6.00 0.03
N LYS A 152 -3.08 -6.37 0.90
CA LYS A 152 -3.29 -7.74 1.30
C LYS A 152 -4.78 -7.99 1.53
N GLU A 153 -5.36 -8.89 0.74
CA GLU A 153 -6.71 -9.36 0.95
C GLU A 153 -6.77 -10.88 1.11
N LYS A 154 -7.55 -11.34 2.09
CA LYS A 154 -7.82 -12.77 2.31
C LYS A 154 -9.19 -13.10 1.74
N ARG A 155 -9.25 -13.98 0.73
CA ARG A 155 -10.47 -14.42 0.06
C ARG A 155 -10.42 -15.89 -0.28
N PHE A 156 -11.49 -16.63 0.08
CA PHE A 156 -11.63 -18.06 -0.23
C PHE A 156 -10.41 -18.92 0.14
N GLY A 157 -9.79 -18.62 1.29
CA GLY A 157 -8.60 -19.35 1.77
C GLY A 157 -7.31 -19.03 1.01
N LYS A 158 -7.31 -18.04 0.11
CA LYS A 158 -6.12 -17.51 -0.55
C LYS A 158 -5.82 -16.09 -0.08
N THR A 159 -4.54 -15.76 -0.05
CA THR A 159 -4.06 -14.39 0.14
C THR A 159 -3.75 -13.82 -1.25
N LEU A 160 -4.47 -12.77 -1.64
CA LEU A 160 -4.14 -11.96 -2.81
C LEU A 160 -3.40 -10.73 -2.30
N ASN A 161 -2.22 -10.47 -2.83
CA ASN A 161 -1.39 -9.34 -2.40
C ASN A 161 -0.68 -8.74 -3.60
N TRP A 162 -0.29 -7.48 -3.45
CA TRP A 162 0.60 -6.78 -4.37
C TRP A 162 1.34 -5.68 -3.63
N ILE A 163 2.47 -5.28 -4.19
CA ILE A 163 3.33 -4.23 -3.65
C ILE A 163 3.55 -3.21 -4.76
N GLU A 164 3.43 -1.93 -4.41
CA GLU A 164 3.75 -0.82 -5.31
C GLU A 164 4.78 0.09 -4.65
N LYS A 165 5.75 0.55 -5.44
CA LYS A 165 6.83 1.44 -5.03
C LYS A 165 6.55 2.84 -5.56
N PHE A 166 6.63 3.82 -4.68
CA PHE A 166 6.52 5.24 -5.01
C PHE A 166 7.83 5.94 -4.64
N ASP A 167 8.33 6.77 -5.55
CA ASP A 167 9.53 7.56 -5.30
C ASP A 167 9.18 8.79 -4.45
N VAL A 168 10.07 9.13 -3.52
CA VAL A 168 9.94 10.34 -2.70
C VAL A 168 10.80 11.43 -3.30
N GLU A 169 10.20 12.58 -3.58
CA GLU A 169 10.92 13.75 -4.07
C GLU A 169 11.71 14.39 -2.92
N ILE A 170 13.01 14.61 -3.13
CA ILE A 170 13.87 15.30 -2.15
C ILE A 170 13.78 16.80 -2.43
N LEU A 171 13.34 17.56 -1.43
CA LEU A 171 13.35 19.02 -1.47
C LEU A 171 14.61 19.53 -0.76
N GLU A 172 15.29 20.50 -1.39
CA GLU A 172 16.49 21.17 -0.88
C GLU A 172 16.18 22.25 0.16
#